data_AF-A0A3A5AZH0-F1
#
_entry.id   AF-A0A3A5AZH0-F1
#
_cell.length_a   1.000
_cell.length_b   1.000
_cell.length_c   1.000
_cell.angle_alpha   90.00
_cell.angle_beta   90.00
_cell.angle_gamma   90.00
#
_symmetry.space_group_name_H-M   'P 1'
#
loop_
_entity.id
_entity.type
_entity.pdbx_description
1 polymer ?
#
loop_
_entity_poly.entity_id
_entity_poly.type
_entity_poly.pdbx_seq_one_letter_code
_entity_poly.pdbx_strand_id
1 'polypeptide(L)'
;MREIEAGEKLLADMKETREKERTRIGEPTLKDAFGRRRHLELGVPSGDNGHRIFQVAPQLAESIIRAHIAHKEAELKEANEQAWIELQKGM
;
A
#
# COMPACT_ATOMS: atom_id res chain seq x y z
N MET A 1 9.98 -2.18 9.01
CA MET A 1 10.36 -3.02 7.86
C MET A 1 9.20 -3.82 7.29
N ARG A 2 8.50 -4.65 8.08
CA ARG A 2 7.38 -5.47 7.60
C ARG A 2 6.31 -4.74 6.76
N GLU A 3 5.94 -3.51 7.14
CA GLU A 3 4.97 -2.70 6.39
C GLU A 3 5.51 -2.17 5.05
N ILE A 4 6.81 -1.82 5.00
CA ILE A 4 7.48 -1.41 3.76
C ILE A 4 7.51 -2.60 2.79
N GLU A 5 7.99 -3.76 3.27
CA GLU A 5 8.06 -5.00 2.48
C GLU A 5 6.68 -5.45 1.99
N ALA A 6 5.66 -5.36 2.85
CA ALA A 6 4.28 -5.67 2.47
C ALA A 6 3.76 -4.73 1.37
N GLY A 7 4.02 -3.43 1.49
CA GLY A 7 3.66 -2.43 0.48
C GLY A 7 4.36 -2.67 -0.86
N GLU A 8 5.67 -2.93 -0.84
CA GLU A 8 6.46 -3.22 -2.04
C GLU A 8 5.98 -4.50 -2.74
N LYS A 9 5.73 -5.56 -1.97
CA LYS A 9 5.16 -6.80 -2.49
C LYS A 9 3.80 -6.55 -3.13
N LEU A 10 2.93 -5.79 -2.47
CA LEU A 10 1.60 -5.49 -2.99
C LEU A 10 1.67 -4.72 -4.32
N LEU A 11 2.59 -3.76 -4.46
CA LEU A 11 2.84 -3.06 -5.73
C LEU A 11 3.33 -4.01 -6.83
N ALA A 12 4.20 -4.97 -6.49
CA ALA A 12 4.68 -5.98 -7.43
C ALA A 12 3.54 -6.89 -7.91
N ASP A 13 2.71 -7.40 -6.99
CA ASP A 13 1.55 -8.25 -7.29
C ASP A 13 0.52 -7.52 -8.17
N MET A 14 0.27 -6.23 -7.90
CA MET A 14 -0.61 -5.39 -8.73
C MET A 14 -0.07 -5.19 -10.14
N LYS A 15 1.25 -4.98 -10.29
CA LYS A 15 1.92 -4.84 -11.59
C LYS A 15 1.83 -6.14 -12.39
N GLU A 16 2.16 -7.27 -11.76
CA GLU A 16 2.12 -8.59 -12.40
C GLU A 16 0.70 -8.93 -12.87
N THR A 17 -0.31 -8.65 -12.05
CA THR A 17 -1.72 -8.86 -12.39
C THR A 17 -2.13 -8.03 -13.61
N ARG A 18 -1.75 -6.75 -13.65
CA ARG A 18 -2.03 -5.86 -14.80
C ARG A 18 -1.40 -6.38 -16.09
N GLU A 19 -0.15 -6.84 -16.02
CA GLU A 19 0.58 -7.40 -17.17
C GLU A 19 -0.05 -8.71 -17.68
N LYS A 20 -0.36 -9.65 -16.78
CA LYS A 20 -1.01 -10.93 -17.11
C LYS A 20 -2.38 -10.75 -17.77
N GLU A 21 -3.19 -9.86 -17.22
CA GLU A 21 -4.57 -9.67 -17.67
C GLU A 21 -4.68 -8.77 -18.92
N ARG A 22 -3.55 -8.22 -19.43
CA ARG A 22 -3.49 -7.24 -20.54
C ARG A 22 -4.52 -6.11 -20.40
N THR A 23 -4.79 -5.72 -19.16
CA THR A 23 -5.83 -4.75 -18.83
C THR A 23 -5.32 -3.34 -19.11
N ARG A 24 -6.20 -2.49 -19.65
CA ARG A 24 -5.86 -1.08 -19.89
C ARG A 24 -5.73 -0.33 -18.57
N ILE A 25 -5.00 0.79 -18.61
CA ILE A 25 -4.95 1.73 -17.50
C ILE A 25 -6.39 2.14 -17.15
N GLY A 26 -6.75 2.04 -15.87
CA GLY A 26 -8.07 2.36 -15.34
C GLY A 26 -9.09 1.22 -15.39
N GLU A 27 -8.80 0.05 -15.97
CA GLU A 27 -9.72 -1.10 -15.92
C GLU A 27 -9.62 -1.87 -14.59
N PRO A 28 -10.71 -2.47 -14.10
CA PRO A 28 -10.68 -3.33 -12.93
C PRO A 28 -9.87 -4.59 -13.22
N THR A 29 -8.74 -4.74 -12.53
CA THR A 29 -7.79 -5.84 -12.75
C THR A 29 -7.98 -6.99 -11.76
N LEU A 30 -8.57 -6.73 -10.59
CA LEU A 30 -8.71 -7.71 -9.50
C LEU A 30 -10.10 -8.34 -9.49
N LYS A 31 -10.14 -9.65 -9.17
CA LYS A 31 -11.38 -10.43 -9.05
C LYS A 31 -11.82 -10.49 -7.59
N ASP A 32 -13.12 -10.30 -7.35
CA ASP A 32 -13.73 -10.53 -6.04
C ASP A 32 -13.82 -12.03 -5.71
N ALA A 33 -14.29 -12.37 -4.51
CA ALA A 33 -14.48 -13.76 -4.07
C ALA A 33 -15.43 -14.60 -4.96
N PHE A 34 -16.19 -13.95 -5.84
CA PHE A 34 -17.11 -14.56 -6.79
C PHE A 34 -16.56 -14.56 -8.22
N GLY A 35 -15.28 -14.19 -8.42
CA GLY A 35 -14.61 -14.18 -9.71
C GLY A 35 -14.92 -12.98 -10.61
N ARG A 36 -15.68 -11.99 -10.13
CA ARG A 36 -16.05 -10.79 -10.92
C ARG A 36 -14.96 -9.74 -10.82
N ARG A 37 -14.59 -9.14 -11.95
CA ARG A 37 -13.64 -8.00 -11.96
C ARG A 37 -14.29 -6.77 -11.32
N ARG A 38 -13.66 -6.25 -10.27
CA ARG A 38 -14.09 -5.03 -9.59
C ARG A 38 -12.91 -4.11 -9.33
N HIS A 39 -13.21 -2.83 -9.21
CA HIS A 39 -12.27 -1.83 -8.72
C HIS A 39 -12.00 -2.03 -7.22
N LEU A 40 -10.95 -1.38 -6.72
CA LEU A 40 -10.53 -1.52 -5.34
C LEU A 40 -11.50 -0.81 -4.39
N GLU A 41 -11.55 -1.30 -3.15
CA GLU A 41 -12.18 -0.62 -2.04
C GLU A 41 -11.09 -0.14 -1.09
N LEU A 42 -11.17 1.11 -0.64
CA LEU A 42 -10.31 1.63 0.42
C LEU A 42 -11.18 1.91 1.65
N GLY A 43 -10.94 1.19 2.73
CA GLY A 43 -11.68 1.33 3.98
C GLY A 43 -10.82 1.89 5.10
N VAL A 44 -11.40 2.76 5.91
CA VAL A 44 -10.88 3.08 7.25
C VAL A 44 -11.59 2.15 8.24
N PRO A 45 -10.89 1.17 8.84
CA PRO A 45 -11.51 0.24 9.78
C PRO A 45 -11.89 0.99 11.07
N SER A 46 -13.13 1.47 11.13
CA SER A 46 -13.70 2.17 12.29
C SER A 46 -15.14 1.69 12.50
N GLY A 47 -15.30 0.64 13.30
CA GLY A 47 -16.61 0.13 13.77
C GLY A 47 -17.55 -0.45 12.70
N ASP A 48 -18.74 -0.85 13.16
CA ASP A 48 -19.84 -1.27 12.30
C ASP A 48 -20.30 -0.06 11.47
N ASN A 49 -19.98 -0.07 10.18
CA ASN A 49 -20.08 1.03 9.18
C ASN A 49 -18.81 1.84 8.91
N GLY A 50 -17.63 1.23 9.05
CA GLY A 50 -16.37 1.84 8.60
C GLY A 50 -16.48 2.50 7.21
N HIS A 51 -16.00 3.74 7.12
CA HIS A 51 -16.04 4.55 5.90
C HIS A 51 -15.21 3.88 4.80
N ARG A 52 -15.89 3.50 3.71
CA ARG A 52 -15.28 2.89 2.52
C ARG A 52 -15.48 3.76 1.31
N ILE A 53 -14.41 3.96 0.56
CA ILE A 53 -14.46 4.49 -0.79
C ILE A 53 -14.46 3.28 -1.73
N PHE A 54 -15.51 3.18 -2.53
CA PHE A 54 -15.67 2.14 -3.54
C PHE A 54 -15.17 2.64 -4.89
N GLN A 55 -14.94 1.69 -5.80
CA GLN A 55 -14.53 1.98 -7.16
C GLN A 55 -13.21 2.74 -7.29
N VAL A 56 -12.28 2.51 -6.36
CA VAL A 56 -10.96 3.13 -6.41
C VAL A 56 -10.21 2.59 -7.62
N ALA A 57 -9.82 3.51 -8.50
CA ALA A 57 -8.99 3.20 -9.65
C ALA A 57 -7.66 2.59 -9.16
N PRO A 58 -7.17 1.49 -9.77
CA PRO A 58 -5.94 0.83 -9.33
C PRO A 58 -4.73 1.78 -9.20
N GLN A 59 -4.63 2.78 -10.07
CA GLN A 59 -3.56 3.77 -10.08
C GLN A 59 -3.58 4.65 -8.82
N LEU A 60 -4.78 5.00 -8.32
CA LEU A 60 -4.92 5.77 -7.10
C LEU A 60 -4.49 4.94 -5.89
N ALA A 61 -4.86 3.66 -5.85
CA ALA A 61 -4.39 2.75 -4.82
C ALA A 61 -2.86 2.59 -4.84
N GLU A 62 -2.24 2.44 -6.01
CA GLU A 62 -0.78 2.39 -6.11
C GLU A 62 -0.10 3.66 -5.57
N SER A 63 -0.65 4.84 -5.87
CA SER A 63 -0.14 6.12 -5.37
C SER A 63 -0.23 6.21 -3.84
N ILE A 64 -1.33 5.73 -3.26
CA ILE A 64 -1.51 5.68 -1.80
C ILE A 64 -0.50 4.72 -1.16
N ILE A 65 -0.29 3.54 -1.75
CA ILE A 65 0.70 2.56 -1.25
C ILE A 65 2.12 3.15 -1.31
N ARG A 66 2.49 3.82 -2.41
CA ARG A 66 3.79 4.50 -2.54
C ARG A 66 3.98 5.59 -1.49
N ALA A 67 2.97 6.42 -1.27
CA ALA A 67 3.01 7.45 -0.24
C ALA A 67 3.16 6.85 1.16
N HIS A 68 2.49 5.74 1.44
CA HIS A 68 2.60 5.04 2.72
C HIS A 68 4.00 4.46 2.95
N ILE A 69 4.59 3.80 1.94
CA ILE A 69 5.98 3.29 2.01
C ILE A 69 6.94 4.43 2.34
N ALA A 70 6.89 5.53 1.58
CA ALA A 70 7.78 6.67 1.78
C ALA A 70 7.67 7.27 3.20
N HIS A 71 6.46 7.30 3.75
CA HIS A 71 6.24 7.72 5.13
C HIS A 71 6.89 6.76 6.14
N LYS A 72 6.77 5.44 5.96
CA LYS A 72 7.40 4.44 6.83
C LYS A 72 8.93 4.42 6.74
N GLU A 73 9.49 4.69 5.56
CA GLU A 73 10.92 4.86 5.38
C GLU A 73 11.44 6.09 6.14
N ALA A 74 10.69 7.20 6.10
CA ALA A 74 11.04 8.41 6.85
C ALA A 74 11.02 8.16 8.37
N GLU A 75 9.96 7.52 8.90
CA GLU A 75 9.88 7.13 10.32
C GLU A 75 11.07 6.24 10.73
N LEU A 76 11.45 5.27 9.89
CA LEU A 76 12.58 4.39 10.16
C LEU A 76 13.91 5.15 10.19
N LYS A 77 14.10 6.08 9.26
CA LYS A 77 15.32 6.89 9.20
C LYS A 77 15.46 7.76 10.45
N GLU A 78 14.39 8.43 10.87
CA GLU A 78 14.37 9.26 12.07
C GLU A 78 14.67 8.44 13.33
N ALA A 79 14.04 7.27 13.48
CA ALA A 79 14.29 6.39 14.61
C ALA A 79 15.75 5.90 14.67
N ASN A 80 16.34 5.56 13.52
CA ASN A 80 17.74 5.16 13.43
C ASN A 80 18.71 6.30 13.81
N GLU A 81 18.40 7.53 13.41
CA GLU A 81 19.22 8.70 13.74
C GLU A 81 19.17 9.00 15.25
N GLN A 82 18.00 8.90 15.88
CA GLN A 82 17.88 9.02 17.33
C GLN A 82 18.67 7.93 18.07
N ALA A 83 18.54 6.67 17.64
CA ALA A 83 19.28 5.56 18.23
C ALA A 83 20.80 5.75 18.15
N TRP A 84 21.30 6.32 17.03
CA TRP A 84 22.71 6.61 16.87
C TRP A 84 23.19 7.73 17.81
N ILE A 85 22.41 8.80 17.96
CA ILE A 85 22.69 9.89 18.91
C ILE A 85 22.71 9.36 20.34
N GLU A 86 21.78 8.48 20.70
CA GLU A 86 21.72 7.85 22.03
C GLU A 86 22.94 6.98 22.31
N LEU A 87 23.37 6.15 21.34
CA LEU A 87 24.58 5.35 21.45
C LEU A 87 25.84 6.20 21.66
N GLN A 88 25.91 7.36 20.99
CA GLN A 88 27.03 8.29 21.16
C GLN A 88 27.01 9.05 22.49
N LYS A 89 25.83 9.33 23.06
CA LYS A 89 25.70 9.98 24.38
C LYS A 89 25.91 9.01 25.55
N GLY A 90 25.76 7.70 25.32
CA GLY A 90 25.98 6.65 26.31
C GLY A 90 27.42 6.10 26.36
N MET A 91 28.30 6.56 25.46
CA MET A 91 29.76 6.35 25.51
C MET A 91 30.45 7.57 26.12
#